data_AF-W5WK65-F1
#
_entry.id   AF-W5WK65-F1
#
_cell.length_a   1.000
_cell.length_b   1.000
_cell.length_c   1.000
_cell.angle_alpha   90.00
_cell.angle_beta   90.00
_cell.angle_gamma   90.00
#
_symmetry.space_group_name_H-M   'P 1'
#
loop_
_entity.id
_entity.type
_entity.pdbx_description
1 polymer ?
#
loop_
_entity_poly.entity_id
_entity_poly.type
_entity_poly.pdbx_seq_one_letter_code
_entity_poly.pdbx_strand_id
1 'polypeptide(L)'
;MFRLRRSSGEVLVGQEPVRRRDHAYRHATVVVATLLLPLALVVTRGRRFRERACEWAFRIRYPAESLAGLTPETRAAFVAARCAALWHDAELIGVTSGHRLFAEQEELFQEAVTSYGSEPRAREWVLPPQESAHVQGIAVDVRPTEGARWLERHGDRFGLYRTYANEWWHFEYHPSYRATGRRPPMRPTPGTLPARY
;
A
#
# COMPACT_ATOMS: atom_id res chain seq x y z
N MET A 1 -7.82 -9.94 5.74
CA MET A 1 -7.85 -10.08 7.21
C MET A 1 -6.55 -10.73 7.67
N PHE A 2 -5.55 -9.94 8.07
CA PHE A 2 -4.36 -10.49 8.74
C PHE A 2 -4.82 -10.99 10.11
N ARG A 3 -4.86 -12.32 10.28
CA ARG A 3 -5.25 -12.94 11.54
C ARG A 3 -4.10 -12.73 12.54
N LEU A 4 -4.24 -11.74 13.41
CA LEU A 4 -3.30 -11.49 14.51
C LEU A 4 -3.51 -12.55 15.58
N ARG A 5 -2.70 -13.62 15.52
CA ARG A 5 -2.68 -14.64 16.57
C ARG A 5 -1.70 -14.20 17.65
N ARG A 6 -2.20 -13.94 18.87
CA ARG A 6 -1.36 -13.76 20.06
C ARG A 6 -0.88 -15.13 20.56
N SER A 7 0.42 -15.29 20.67
CA SER A 7 1.10 -16.27 21.52
C SER A 7 2.51 -15.77 21.77
N SER A 8 2.76 -15.22 22.96
CA SER A 8 4.04 -15.19 23.68
C SER A 8 5.31 -14.96 22.85
N GLY A 9 5.77 -13.71 22.83
CA GLY A 9 7.07 -13.31 22.27
C GLY A 9 6.90 -12.07 21.40
N GLU A 10 7.54 -10.97 21.77
CA GLU A 10 7.69 -9.78 20.93
C GLU A 10 8.32 -10.17 19.59
N VAL A 11 7.48 -10.46 18.60
CA VAL A 11 7.84 -10.36 17.20
C VAL A 11 7.22 -9.06 16.76
N LEU A 12 8.02 -7.99 16.73
CA LEU A 12 7.75 -6.81 15.89
C LEU A 12 7.20 -7.37 14.57
N VAL A 13 5.97 -7.04 14.16
CA VAL A 13 5.29 -7.67 13.01
C VAL A 13 6.27 -7.75 11.83
N GLY A 14 6.88 -8.92 11.69
CA GLY A 14 8.26 -9.04 11.24
C GLY A 14 8.35 -8.86 9.76
N GLN A 15 9.31 -8.05 9.34
CA GLN A 15 9.72 -7.99 7.95
C GLN A 15 10.35 -9.34 7.59
N GLU A 16 9.53 -10.25 7.05
CA GLU A 16 9.94 -11.60 6.66
C GLU A 16 11.17 -11.55 5.73
N PRO A 17 12.12 -12.50 5.86
CA PRO A 17 13.28 -12.55 4.99
C PRO A 17 12.86 -12.87 3.55
N VAL A 18 13.50 -12.23 2.58
CA VAL A 18 13.29 -12.47 1.15
C VAL A 18 13.58 -13.94 0.84
N ARG A 19 12.61 -14.64 0.25
CA ARG A 19 12.76 -16.04 -0.15
C ARG A 19 13.18 -16.11 -1.62
N ARG A 20 13.86 -17.19 -2.02
CA ARG A 20 14.28 -17.40 -3.43
C ARG A 20 13.13 -17.29 -4.43
N ARG A 21 11.94 -17.76 -4.05
CA ARG A 21 10.72 -17.64 -4.86
C ARG A 21 10.35 -16.17 -5.15
N ASP A 22 10.66 -15.25 -4.23
CA ASP A 22 10.31 -13.84 -4.36
C ASP A 22 11.15 -13.18 -5.46
N HIS A 23 12.44 -13.53 -5.57
CA HIS A 23 13.28 -13.15 -6.71
C HIS A 23 12.74 -13.71 -8.03
N ALA A 24 12.37 -14.99 -8.07
CA ALA A 24 11.79 -15.59 -9.28
C ALA A 24 10.51 -14.86 -9.72
N TYR A 25 9.63 -14.50 -8.78
CA TYR A 25 8.42 -13.75 -9.08
C TYR A 25 8.70 -12.33 -9.58
N ARG A 26 9.71 -11.64 -9.04
CA ARG A 26 10.16 -10.32 -9.54
C ARG A 26 10.56 -10.41 -11.01
N HIS A 27 11.49 -11.32 -11.33
CA HIS A 27 11.97 -11.50 -12.70
C HIS A 27 10.85 -11.93 -13.65
N ALA A 28 10.03 -12.90 -13.26
CA ALA A 28 8.89 -13.34 -14.07
C ALA A 28 7.93 -12.19 -14.38
N THR A 29 7.63 -11.33 -13.40
CA THR A 29 6.72 -10.19 -13.60
C THR A 29 7.34 -9.14 -14.53
N VAL A 30 8.63 -8.85 -14.41
CA VAL A 30 9.35 -7.95 -15.33
C VAL A 30 9.37 -8.50 -16.76
N VAL A 31 9.61 -9.80 -16.92
CA VAL A 31 9.56 -10.47 -18.24
C VAL A 31 8.16 -10.35 -18.84
N VAL A 32 7.11 -10.68 -18.08
CA VAL A 32 5.72 -10.54 -18.53
C VAL A 32 5.42 -9.09 -18.92
N ALA A 33 5.79 -8.10 -18.11
CA ALA A 33 5.60 -6.69 -18.44
C ALA A 33 6.30 -6.30 -19.73
N THR A 34 7.53 -6.79 -19.94
CA THR A 34 8.33 -6.51 -21.14
C THR A 34 7.70 -7.12 -22.38
N LEU A 35 7.26 -8.38 -22.30
CA LEU A 35 6.57 -9.08 -23.40
C LEU A 35 5.24 -8.41 -23.77
N LEU A 36 4.59 -7.73 -22.82
CA LEU A 36 3.34 -7.00 -23.06
C LEU A 36 3.54 -5.60 -23.66
N LEU A 37 4.77 -5.07 -23.75
CA LEU A 37 5.04 -3.73 -24.29
C LEU A 37 4.55 -3.54 -25.73
N PRO A 38 4.79 -4.45 -26.70
CA PRO A 38 4.32 -4.27 -28.08
C PRO A 38 2.80 -4.20 -28.16
N LEU A 39 2.10 -5.09 -27.44
CA LEU A 39 0.64 -5.08 -27.39
C LEU A 39 0.11 -3.79 -26.74
N ALA A 40 0.72 -3.35 -25.64
CA ALA A 40 0.36 -2.10 -24.98
C ALA A 40 0.58 -0.90 -25.90
N LEU A 41 1.65 -0.89 -26.70
CA LEU A 41 1.93 0.16 -27.68
C LEU A 41 0.79 0.28 -28.70
N VAL A 42 0.31 -0.85 -29.24
CA VAL A 42 -0.80 -0.89 -30.19
C VAL A 42 -2.11 -0.42 -29.53
N VAL A 43 -2.50 -1.04 -28.41
CA VAL A 43 -3.79 -0.78 -27.74
C VAL A 43 -3.91 0.66 -27.26
N THR A 44 -2.82 1.25 -26.79
CA THR A 44 -2.81 2.63 -26.30
C THR A 44 -2.46 3.67 -27.35
N ARG A 45 -2.19 3.25 -28.59
CA ARG A 45 -1.68 4.11 -29.67
C ARG A 45 -0.44 4.91 -29.22
N GLY A 46 0.47 4.23 -28.53
CA GLY A 46 1.71 4.79 -28.00
C GLY A 46 1.59 5.57 -26.68
N ARG A 47 0.39 5.91 -26.20
CA ARG A 47 0.22 6.75 -25.00
C ARG A 47 0.27 5.92 -23.72
N ARG A 48 1.19 6.24 -22.79
CA ARG A 48 1.33 5.53 -21.49
C ARG A 48 1.45 4.00 -21.65
N PHE A 49 1.99 3.52 -22.78
CA PHE A 49 2.05 2.08 -23.07
C PHE A 49 2.86 1.29 -22.02
N ARG A 50 3.94 1.88 -21.48
CA ARG A 50 4.73 1.29 -20.39
C ARG A 50 3.92 1.11 -19.10
N GLU A 51 3.06 2.07 -18.79
CA GLU A 51 2.16 1.97 -17.64
C GLU A 51 1.10 0.89 -17.87
N ARG A 52 0.52 0.82 -19.08
CA ARG A 52 -0.47 -0.21 -19.41
C ARG A 52 0.11 -1.62 -19.32
N ALA A 53 1.31 -1.84 -19.87
CA ALA A 53 2.01 -3.12 -19.78
C ALA A 53 2.31 -3.50 -18.32
N CYS A 54 2.76 -2.53 -17.52
CA CYS A 54 2.97 -2.68 -16.08
C CYS A 54 1.67 -3.07 -15.35
N GLU A 55 0.55 -2.35 -15.57
CA GLU A 55 -0.74 -2.67 -14.95
C GLU A 55 -1.21 -4.08 -15.30
N TRP A 56 -1.06 -4.52 -16.55
CA TRP A 56 -1.41 -5.88 -16.96
C TRP A 56 -0.54 -6.93 -16.28
N ALA A 57 0.77 -6.71 -16.19
CA ALA A 57 1.68 -7.62 -15.49
C ALA A 57 1.35 -7.73 -13.98
N PHE A 58 1.04 -6.61 -13.33
CA PHE A 58 0.61 -6.62 -11.92
C PHE A 58 -0.73 -7.34 -11.73
N ARG A 59 -1.69 -7.19 -12.64
CA ARG A 59 -2.96 -7.93 -12.59
C ARG A 59 -2.76 -9.45 -12.71
N ILE A 60 -1.78 -9.88 -13.52
CA ILE A 60 -1.40 -11.31 -13.60
C ILE A 60 -0.71 -11.75 -12.29
N ARG A 61 0.20 -10.93 -11.76
CA ARG A 61 0.96 -11.24 -10.54
C ARG A 61 0.11 -11.27 -9.29
N TYR A 62 -0.87 -10.37 -9.19
CA TYR A 62 -1.75 -10.16 -8.04
C TYR A 62 -3.23 -10.18 -8.47
N PRO A 63 -3.78 -11.32 -8.90
CA PRO A 63 -5.13 -11.39 -9.47
C PRO A 63 -6.25 -11.06 -8.47
N ALA A 64 -5.99 -11.23 -7.18
CA ALA A 64 -6.93 -10.89 -6.10
C ALA A 64 -6.76 -9.45 -5.56
N GLU A 65 -5.81 -8.67 -6.09
CA GLU A 65 -5.66 -7.27 -5.72
C GLU A 65 -6.80 -6.43 -6.29
N SER A 66 -7.30 -5.47 -5.50
CA SER A 66 -8.23 -4.44 -5.97
C SER A 66 -7.72 -3.06 -5.62
N LEU A 67 -7.81 -2.15 -6.60
CA LEU A 67 -7.64 -0.70 -6.41
C LEU A 67 -8.96 0.06 -6.58
N ALA A 68 -10.09 -0.65 -6.61
CA ALA A 68 -11.40 -0.02 -6.69
C ALA A 68 -11.68 0.79 -5.42
N GLY A 69 -12.39 1.92 -5.57
CA GLY A 69 -12.75 2.81 -4.46
C GLY A 69 -11.64 3.76 -4.00
N LEU A 70 -10.39 3.58 -4.44
CA LEU A 70 -9.36 4.62 -4.24
C LEU A 70 -9.75 5.89 -4.99
N THR A 71 -9.40 7.05 -4.44
CA THR A 71 -9.57 8.32 -5.17
C THR A 71 -8.77 8.27 -6.48
N PRO A 72 -9.21 8.97 -7.55
CA PRO A 72 -8.51 8.97 -8.82
C PRO A 72 -7.02 9.35 -8.68
N GLU A 73 -6.72 10.32 -7.82
CA GLU A 73 -5.38 10.81 -7.55
C GLU A 73 -4.53 9.76 -6.81
N THR A 74 -5.09 9.11 -5.79
CA THR A 74 -4.41 8.04 -5.04
C THR A 74 -4.11 6.86 -5.96
N ARG A 75 -5.08 6.44 -6.78
CA ARG A 75 -4.89 5.37 -7.77
C ARG A 75 -3.78 5.73 -8.76
N ALA A 76 -3.79 6.96 -9.28
CA ALA A 76 -2.78 7.41 -10.24
C ALA A 76 -1.38 7.48 -9.61
N ALA A 77 -1.27 8.01 -8.39
CA ALA A 77 -0.01 8.08 -7.64
C ALA A 77 0.56 6.67 -7.37
N PHE A 78 -0.28 5.74 -6.91
CA PHE A 78 0.13 4.36 -6.63
C PHE A 78 0.53 3.61 -7.91
N VAL A 79 -0.22 3.76 -9.00
CA VAL A 79 0.13 3.16 -10.30
C VAL A 79 1.46 3.71 -10.80
N ALA A 80 1.68 5.02 -10.72
CA ALA A 80 2.95 5.64 -11.11
C ALA A 80 4.12 5.11 -10.28
N ALA A 81 3.95 5.02 -8.95
CA ALA A 81 4.97 4.51 -8.04
C ALA A 81 5.36 3.06 -8.34
N ARG A 82 4.37 2.15 -8.45
CA ARG A 82 4.66 0.73 -8.71
C ARG A 82 5.23 0.47 -10.10
N CYS A 83 4.85 1.26 -11.11
CA CYS A 83 5.45 1.14 -12.43
C CYS A 83 6.87 1.70 -12.47
N ALA A 84 7.16 2.77 -11.74
CA ALA A 84 8.54 3.24 -11.59
C ALA A 84 9.41 2.18 -10.90
N ALA A 85 8.93 1.61 -9.81
CA ALA A 85 9.62 0.53 -9.10
C ALA A 85 9.90 -0.69 -9.99
N LEU A 86 8.91 -1.11 -10.78
CA LEU A 86 9.05 -2.22 -11.73
C LEU A 86 10.10 -1.93 -12.81
N TRP A 87 10.00 -0.77 -13.46
CA TRP A 87 10.80 -0.47 -14.64
C TRP A 87 12.22 -0.02 -14.35
N HIS A 88 12.47 0.60 -13.19
CA HIS A 88 13.78 1.12 -12.83
C HIS A 88 14.55 0.20 -11.89
N ASP A 89 13.84 -0.48 -10.98
CA ASP A 89 14.48 -1.22 -9.88
C ASP A 89 14.09 -2.70 -9.85
N ALA A 90 13.30 -3.17 -10.83
CA ALA A 90 12.75 -4.52 -10.87
C ALA A 90 12.05 -4.93 -9.55
N GLU A 91 11.44 -3.95 -8.88
CA GLU A 91 10.77 -4.12 -7.59
C GLU A 91 9.25 -4.20 -7.79
N LEU A 92 8.60 -5.05 -7.00
CA LEU A 92 7.16 -5.25 -7.10
C LEU A 92 6.46 -4.55 -5.95
N ILE A 93 5.40 -3.79 -6.27
CA ILE A 93 4.54 -3.15 -5.27
C ILE A 93 3.10 -3.54 -5.59
N GLY A 94 2.53 -4.36 -4.73
CA GLY A 94 1.14 -4.75 -4.71
C GLY A 94 0.43 -4.27 -3.44
N VAL A 95 -0.87 -4.50 -3.40
CA VAL A 95 -1.78 -4.10 -2.33
C VAL A 95 -2.42 -5.34 -1.74
N THR A 96 -2.52 -5.36 -0.42
CA THR A 96 -3.31 -6.32 0.35
C THR A 96 -4.70 -5.75 0.65
N SER A 97 -4.78 -4.47 1.00
CA SER A 97 -6.04 -3.75 1.23
C SER A 97 -5.94 -2.32 0.68
N GLY A 98 -6.90 -1.93 -0.16
CA GLY A 98 -7.07 -0.57 -0.68
C GLY A 98 -8.26 0.09 0.02
N HIS A 99 -9.19 0.66 -0.74
CA HIS A 99 -10.40 1.24 -0.16
C HIS A 99 -11.27 0.19 0.56
N ARG A 100 -11.85 0.57 1.70
CA ARG A 100 -12.82 -0.22 2.46
C ARG A 100 -14.14 0.50 2.56
N LEU A 101 -15.24 -0.24 2.55
CA LEU A 101 -16.55 0.36 2.78
C LEU A 101 -16.69 0.80 4.24
N PHE A 102 -17.55 1.79 4.49
CA PHE A 102 -17.81 2.29 5.84
C PHE A 102 -18.26 1.17 6.80
N ALA A 103 -19.23 0.34 6.37
CA ALA A 103 -19.74 -0.77 7.18
C ALA A 103 -18.68 -1.85 7.46
N GLU A 104 -17.86 -2.19 6.47
CA GLU A 104 -16.74 -3.12 6.64
C GLU A 104 -15.74 -2.60 7.69
N GLN A 105 -15.44 -1.31 7.64
CA GLN A 105 -14.54 -0.68 8.60
C GLN A 105 -15.15 -0.61 10.01
N GLU A 106 -16.45 -0.36 10.13
CA GLU A 106 -17.17 -0.39 11.41
C GLU A 106 -17.10 -1.79 12.04
N GLU A 107 -17.37 -2.85 11.27
CA GLU A 107 -17.26 -4.24 11.75
C GLU A 107 -15.85 -4.55 12.26
N LEU A 108 -14.81 -4.20 11.48
CA LEU A 108 -13.42 -4.37 11.89
C LEU A 108 -13.08 -3.61 13.18
N PHE A 109 -13.63 -2.41 13.35
CA PHE A 109 -13.41 -1.62 14.55
C PHE A 109 -14.07 -2.25 15.77
N GLN A 110 -15.34 -2.67 15.66
CA GLN A 110 -16.04 -3.34 16.76
C GLN A 110 -15.39 -4.67 17.16
N GLU A 111 -14.90 -5.45 16.18
CA GLU A 111 -14.10 -6.64 16.43
C GLU A 111 -12.80 -6.31 17.18
N ALA A 112 -12.11 -5.23 16.80
CA ALA A 112 -10.91 -4.78 17.47
C ALA A 112 -11.21 -4.31 18.91
N VAL A 113 -12.28 -3.56 19.15
CA VAL A 113 -12.72 -3.15 20.50
C VAL A 113 -12.95 -4.38 21.38
N THR A 114 -13.66 -5.38 20.85
CA THR A 114 -13.90 -6.64 21.57
C THR A 114 -12.60 -7.39 21.85
N SER A 115 -11.69 -7.46 20.88
CA SER A 115 -10.43 -8.21 20.97
C SER A 115 -9.40 -7.56 21.90
N TYR A 116 -9.33 -6.23 21.90
CA TYR A 116 -8.37 -5.45 22.70
C TYR A 116 -8.96 -4.96 24.03
N GLY A 117 -10.26 -5.18 24.26
CA GLY A 117 -10.98 -4.92 25.50
C GLY A 117 -11.33 -3.45 25.78
N SER A 118 -10.96 -2.52 24.89
CA SER A 118 -11.31 -1.11 25.00
C SER A 118 -11.09 -0.37 23.69
N GLU A 119 -11.84 0.71 23.48
CA GLU A 119 -11.69 1.58 22.31
C GLU A 119 -10.27 2.18 22.18
N PRO A 120 -9.66 2.76 23.25
CA PRO A 120 -8.32 3.34 23.12
C PRO A 120 -7.27 2.33 22.66
N ARG A 121 -7.34 1.08 23.13
CA ARG A 121 -6.44 0.01 22.68
C ARG A 121 -6.71 -0.46 21.26
N ALA A 122 -7.98 -0.52 20.85
CA ALA A 122 -8.33 -0.87 19.48
C ALA A 122 -7.80 0.17 18.48
N ARG A 123 -7.89 1.46 18.84
CA ARG A 123 -7.41 2.58 18.02
C ARG A 123 -5.90 2.55 17.76
N GLU A 124 -5.10 1.80 18.52
CA GLU A 124 -3.68 1.59 18.21
C GLU A 124 -3.46 0.74 16.93
N TRP A 125 -4.51 0.12 16.38
CA TRP A 125 -4.42 -0.79 15.24
C TRP A 125 -5.54 -0.62 14.21
N VAL A 126 -6.74 -0.22 14.66
CA VAL A 126 -7.92 -0.09 13.80
C VAL A 126 -8.65 1.20 14.19
N LEU A 127 -8.77 2.12 13.23
CA LEU A 127 -9.54 3.35 13.41
C LEU A 127 -11.03 3.13 13.17
N PRO A 128 -11.91 3.91 13.81
CA PRO A 128 -13.33 3.93 13.45
C PRO A 128 -13.51 4.45 12.02
N PRO A 129 -14.63 4.14 11.35
CA PRO A 129 -14.81 4.43 9.93
C PRO A 129 -14.73 5.91 9.56
N GLN A 130 -15.10 6.82 10.46
CA GLN A 130 -15.01 8.28 10.24
C GLN A 130 -13.58 8.77 10.11
N GLU A 131 -12.61 8.04 10.67
CA GLU A 131 -11.19 8.43 10.72
C GLU A 131 -10.31 7.58 9.79
N SER A 132 -10.85 6.50 9.21
CA SER A 132 -10.08 5.57 8.39
C SER A 132 -9.73 6.13 7.02
N ALA A 133 -8.43 6.27 6.74
CA ALA A 133 -7.92 6.67 5.43
C ALA A 133 -8.24 5.65 4.32
N HIS A 134 -8.51 4.39 4.68
CA HIS A 134 -9.02 3.39 3.73
C HIS A 134 -10.46 3.69 3.30
N VAL A 135 -11.31 4.16 4.22
CA VAL A 135 -12.68 4.59 3.89
C VAL A 135 -12.67 5.84 3.02
N GLN A 136 -11.72 6.75 3.27
CA GLN A 136 -11.52 7.95 2.43
C GLN A 136 -10.92 7.64 1.05
N GLY A 137 -10.47 6.41 0.80
CA GLY A 137 -9.87 6.00 -0.47
C GLY A 137 -8.46 6.58 -0.72
N ILE A 138 -7.78 7.04 0.33
CA ILE A 138 -6.44 7.64 0.24
C ILE A 138 -5.33 6.77 0.85
N ALA A 139 -5.65 5.55 1.32
CA ALA A 139 -4.68 4.62 1.90
C ALA A 139 -4.56 3.30 1.13
N VAL A 140 -3.37 2.71 1.21
CA VAL A 140 -3.06 1.38 0.71
C VAL A 140 -2.16 0.62 1.69
N ASP A 141 -2.52 -0.63 1.98
CA ASP A 141 -1.69 -1.58 2.71
C ASP A 141 -0.85 -2.39 1.71
N VAL A 142 0.45 -2.10 1.66
CA VAL A 142 1.39 -2.54 0.63
C VAL A 142 2.01 -3.90 0.93
N ARG A 143 2.24 -4.67 -0.13
CA ARG A 143 3.01 -5.91 -0.15
C ARG A 143 3.90 -6.00 -1.40
N PRO A 144 4.92 -6.86 -1.43
CA PRO A 144 5.55 -7.47 -0.26
C PRO A 144 6.30 -6.42 0.57
N THR A 145 6.96 -6.87 1.62
CA THR A 145 7.83 -6.06 2.49
C THR A 145 8.84 -5.23 1.70
N GLU A 146 9.44 -5.79 0.65
CA GLU A 146 10.42 -5.13 -0.20
C GLU A 146 9.79 -3.98 -1.00
N GLY A 147 8.56 -4.18 -1.46
CA GLY A 147 7.77 -3.14 -2.12
C GLY A 147 7.43 -1.99 -1.17
N ALA A 148 7.04 -2.31 0.07
CA ALA A 148 6.83 -1.30 1.12
C ALA A 148 8.11 -0.52 1.43
N ARG A 149 9.26 -1.21 1.59
CA ARG A 149 10.57 -0.56 1.79
C ARG A 149 10.95 0.35 0.62
N TRP A 150 10.65 -0.06 -0.62
CA TRP A 150 10.90 0.78 -1.79
C TRP A 150 10.03 2.04 -1.74
N LEU A 151 8.75 1.91 -1.38
CA LEU A 151 7.83 3.03 -1.28
C LEU A 151 8.19 3.96 -0.11
N GLU A 152 8.70 3.45 0.99
CA GLU A 152 9.23 4.27 2.09
C GLU A 152 10.41 5.14 1.65
N ARG A 153 11.29 4.61 0.80
CA ARG A 153 12.42 5.38 0.26
C ARG A 153 12.02 6.39 -0.82
N HIS A 154 11.14 6.02 -1.75
CA HIS A 154 10.88 6.79 -2.99
C HIS A 154 9.47 7.35 -3.12
N GLY A 155 8.58 7.08 -2.18
CA GLY A 155 7.15 7.39 -2.25
C GLY A 155 6.84 8.88 -2.23
N ASP A 156 7.73 9.70 -1.68
CA ASP A 156 7.64 11.16 -1.67
C ASP A 156 7.50 11.77 -3.08
N ARG A 157 8.19 11.21 -4.07
CA ARG A 157 8.07 11.59 -5.49
C ARG A 157 6.65 11.44 -6.03
N PHE A 158 5.86 10.58 -5.42
CA PHE A 158 4.48 10.25 -5.78
C PHE A 158 3.46 10.78 -4.78
N GLY A 159 3.90 11.38 -3.67
CA GLY A 159 3.03 11.83 -2.58
C GLY A 159 2.48 10.69 -1.72
N LEU A 160 3.15 9.53 -1.71
CA LEU A 160 2.78 8.37 -0.90
C LEU A 160 3.75 8.24 0.28
N TYR A 161 3.20 8.20 1.49
CA TYR A 161 4.01 8.23 2.71
C TYR A 161 3.57 7.15 3.67
N ARG A 162 4.55 6.48 4.30
CA ARG A 162 4.26 5.63 5.44
C ARG A 162 3.83 6.50 6.61
N THR A 163 2.63 6.26 7.13
CA THR A 163 2.02 7.12 8.14
C THR A 163 2.28 6.63 9.56
N TYR A 164 2.35 5.31 9.78
CA TYR A 164 2.46 4.72 11.12
C TYR A 164 3.75 3.93 11.33
N ALA A 165 4.39 4.13 12.49
CA ALA A 165 5.62 3.44 12.86
C ALA A 165 5.38 1.95 13.16
N ASN A 166 4.24 1.59 13.75
CA ASN A 166 3.86 0.20 13.99
C ASN A 166 3.35 -0.54 12.73
N GLU A 167 3.03 0.17 11.64
CA GLU A 167 2.47 -0.42 10.41
C GLU A 167 3.39 -0.15 9.21
N TRP A 168 4.41 -0.98 9.03
CA TRP A 168 5.36 -0.84 7.91
C TRP A 168 4.72 -0.97 6.53
N TRP A 169 3.54 -1.58 6.45
CA TRP A 169 2.79 -1.80 5.23
C TRP A 169 1.86 -0.64 4.87
N HIS A 170 1.54 0.27 5.80
CA HIS A 170 0.48 1.26 5.60
C HIS A 170 1.00 2.56 5.00
N PHE A 171 0.46 2.96 3.85
CA PHE A 171 0.82 4.20 3.15
C PHE A 171 -0.42 5.03 2.82
N GLU A 172 -0.32 6.33 3.02
CA GLU A 172 -1.37 7.31 2.71
C GLU A 172 -0.89 8.29 1.63
N TYR A 173 -1.83 8.75 0.79
CA TYR A 173 -1.59 9.76 -0.23
C TYR A 173 -1.79 11.18 0.31
N HIS A 174 -0.73 11.97 0.31
CA HIS A 174 -0.69 13.35 0.81
C HIS A 174 -0.01 14.31 -0.19
N PRO A 175 -0.73 14.81 -1.22
CA PRO A 175 -0.13 15.61 -2.29
C PRO A 175 0.44 16.96 -1.84
N SER A 176 -0.08 17.53 -0.76
CA SER A 176 0.42 18.79 -0.18
C SER A 176 1.87 18.67 0.30
N TYR A 177 2.23 17.54 0.91
CA TYR A 177 3.60 17.28 1.35
C TYR A 177 4.57 17.17 0.18
N ARG A 178 4.15 16.53 -0.92
CA ARG A 178 4.93 16.47 -2.16
C ARG A 178 5.24 17.86 -2.72
N ALA A 179 4.28 18.78 -2.68
CA ALA A 179 4.46 20.15 -3.18
C ALA A 179 5.46 20.97 -2.35
N THR A 180 5.60 20.68 -1.06
CA THR A 180 6.52 21.40 -0.14
C THR A 180 7.92 20.78 -0.05
N GLY A 181 8.11 19.57 -0.60
CA GLY A 181 9.34 18.79 -0.43
C GLY A 181 9.55 18.24 0.99
N ARG A 182 8.56 18.40 1.88
CA ARG A 182 8.60 17.87 3.26
C ARG A 182 7.84 16.55 3.33
N ARG A 183 8.22 15.70 4.28
CA ARG A 183 7.48 14.47 4.61
C ARG A 183 6.56 14.73 5.81
N PRO A 184 5.35 14.14 5.86
CA PRO A 184 4.56 14.17 7.07
C PRO A 184 5.31 13.46 8.20
N PRO A 185 5.21 13.95 9.45
CA PRO A 185 5.79 13.25 10.58
C PRO A 185 5.09 11.90 10.74
N MET A 186 5.88 10.84 10.90
CA MET A 186 5.36 9.49 11.14
C MET A 186 4.73 9.44 12.54
N ARG A 187 3.51 8.93 12.63
CA ARG A 187 2.80 8.73 13.89
C ARG A 187 3.21 7.38 14.51
N PRO A 188 3.31 7.24 15.85
CA PRO A 188 3.60 5.96 16.48
C PRO A 188 2.56 4.88 16.12
N THR A 189 1.28 5.23 16.19
CA THR A 189 0.13 4.36 15.92
C THR A 189 -1.03 5.15 15.28
N PRO A 190 -2.01 4.49 14.64
CA PRO A 190 -3.24 5.10 14.10
C PRO A 190 -3.96 6.05 15.06
N GLY A 191 -4.21 5.61 16.29
CA GLY A 191 -4.93 6.38 17.31
C GLY A 191 -4.15 7.55 17.89
N THR A 192 -2.88 7.73 17.55
CA THR A 192 -2.09 8.86 18.01
C THR A 192 -2.52 10.13 17.28
N LEU A 193 -2.95 11.16 18.04
CA LEU A 193 -3.31 12.46 17.47
C LEU A 193 -2.10 13.07 16.73
N PRO A 194 -2.33 13.83 15.65
CA PRO A 194 -1.27 14.60 15.01
C PRO A 194 -0.60 15.53 16.02
N ALA A 195 0.72 15.65 15.97
CA ALA A 195 1.42 16.67 16.72
C ALA A 195 0.83 18.04 16.36
N ARG A 196 0.31 18.77 17.35
CA ARG A 196 -0.12 20.16 17.16
C ARG A 196 1.15 20.99 16.94
N TYR A 197 1.26 21.61 15.77
CA TYR A 197 2.30 22.60 15.45
C TYR A 197 1.70 24.00 15.60
#